data_AF-A0A519Y960-F1
#
_entry.id   AF-A0A519Y960-F1
#
_cell.length_a   1.000
_cell.length_b   1.000
_cell.length_c   1.000
_cell.angle_alpha   90.00
_cell.angle_beta   90.00
_cell.angle_gamma   90.00
#
_symmetry.space_group_name_H-M   'P 1'
#
loop_
_entity.id
_entity.type
_entity.pdbx_description
1 polymer ?
#
loop_
_entity_poly.entity_id
_entity_poly.type
_entity_poly.pdbx_seq_one_letter_code
_entity_poly.pdbx_strand_id
1 'polypeptide(L)'
;MSLIIVLGGILLLFLMIIKKLNPMIALLITAIITGLFLGMPAAKVMTSVSAGIGNTLGSMVMVLALGAMMGKLIEDSGSAKKIVFVLIKLFGRRNIQWAVLLTGLLVGIPLFYNAGFVVLIPLVFAIASATGLPKLYVGIPMAAALSVTHGFLPPHPGPVALA
;
A
#
# COMPACT_ATOMS: atom_id res chain seq x y z
N MET A 1 -29.53 20.37 -4.97
CA MET A 1 -28.25 21.05 -5.28
C MET A 1 -27.06 20.24 -4.80
N SER A 2 -26.95 19.92 -3.50
CA SER A 2 -25.86 19.10 -2.95
C SER A 2 -25.69 17.72 -3.60
N LEU A 3 -26.77 16.94 -3.81
CA LEU A 3 -26.67 15.63 -4.47
C LEU A 3 -26.15 15.71 -5.92
N ILE A 4 -26.50 16.76 -6.67
CA ILE A 4 -26.07 16.94 -8.06
C ILE A 4 -24.56 17.23 -8.10
N ILE A 5 -24.06 18.03 -7.16
CA ILE A 5 -22.63 18.34 -7.02
C ILE A 5 -21.85 17.10 -6.61
N VAL A 6 -22.38 16.28 -5.71
CA VAL A 6 -21.76 15.00 -5.31
C VAL A 6 -21.71 14.02 -6.49
N LEU A 7 -22.82 13.85 -7.23
CA LEU A 7 -22.85 13.04 -8.44
C LEU A 7 -21.86 13.56 -9.51
N GLY A 8 -21.78 14.88 -9.67
CA GLY A 8 -20.81 15.52 -10.56
C GLY A 8 -19.36 15.26 -10.14
N GLY A 9 -19.05 15.31 -8.84
CA GLY A 9 -17.73 14.98 -8.30
C GLY A 9 -17.35 13.51 -8.53
N ILE A 10 -18.28 12.57 -8.30
CA ILE A 10 -18.08 11.14 -8.57
C ILE A 10 -17.81 10.91 -10.06
N LEU A 11 -18.60 11.54 -10.93
CA LEU A 11 -18.48 11.39 -12.37
C LEU A 11 -17.17 12.00 -12.90
N LEU A 12 -16.75 13.14 -12.35
CA LEU A 12 -15.46 13.77 -12.65
C LEU A 12 -14.29 12.87 -12.22
N LEU A 13 -14.37 12.28 -11.03
CA LEU A 13 -13.36 11.33 -10.53
C LEU A 13 -13.28 10.09 -11.42
N PHE A 14 -14.42 9.52 -11.77
CA PHE A 14 -14.51 8.39 -12.69
C PHE A 14 -13.90 8.71 -14.06
N LEU A 15 -14.19 9.89 -14.61
CA LEU A 15 -13.63 10.33 -15.89
C LEU A 15 -12.10 10.49 -15.83
N MET A 16 -11.57 11.01 -14.72
CA MET A 16 -10.12 11.16 -14.50
C MET A 16 -9.42 9.80 -14.42
N ILE A 17 -10.05 8.81 -13.78
CA ILE A 17 -9.53 7.43 -13.73
C ILE A 17 -9.51 6.82 -15.14
N ILE A 18 -10.58 6.98 -15.93
CA ILE A 18 -10.61 6.51 -17.34
C ILE A 18 -9.51 7.17 -18.16
N LYS A 19 -9.27 8.47 -17.94
CA LYS A 19 -8.20 9.23 -18.59
C LYS A 19 -6.79 8.83 -18.12
N LYS A 20 -6.65 7.80 -17.29
CA LYS A 20 -5.39 7.28 -16.74
C LYS A 20 -4.58 8.33 -15.98
N LEU A 21 -5.25 9.32 -15.39
CA LEU A 21 -4.58 10.26 -14.49
C LEU A 21 -4.19 9.53 -13.20
N ASN A 22 -3.06 9.94 -12.61
CA ASN A 22 -2.63 9.39 -11.34
C ASN A 22 -3.77 9.54 -10.30
N PRO A 23 -4.20 8.46 -9.63
CA PRO A 23 -5.30 8.50 -8.67
C PRO A 23 -5.16 9.59 -7.62
N MET A 24 -3.93 9.89 -7.17
CA MET A 24 -3.66 10.91 -6.17
C MET A 24 -3.98 12.32 -6.70
N ILE A 25 -3.61 12.61 -7.94
CA ILE A 25 -3.91 13.89 -8.61
C ILE A 25 -5.41 13.99 -8.91
N ALA A 26 -6.02 12.90 -9.36
CA ALA A 26 -7.45 12.84 -9.64
C ALA A 26 -8.29 13.11 -8.38
N LEU A 27 -7.96 12.47 -7.26
CA LEU A 27 -8.62 12.67 -5.96
C LEU A 27 -8.44 14.10 -5.43
N LEU A 28 -7.26 14.69 -5.60
CA LEU A 28 -7.00 16.06 -5.13
C LEU A 28 -7.85 17.07 -5.92
N ILE A 29 -7.84 16.99 -7.25
CA ILE A 29 -8.56 17.90 -8.13
C ILE A 29 -10.07 17.76 -7.92
N THR A 30 -10.57 16.52 -7.86
CA THR A 30 -11.99 16.26 -7.58
C THR A 30 -12.43 16.79 -6.22
N ALA A 31 -11.64 16.60 -5.16
CA ALA A 31 -11.95 17.11 -3.83
C ALA A 31 -12.00 18.65 -3.80
N ILE A 32 -11.03 19.33 -4.44
CA ILE A 32 -10.99 20.79 -4.51
C ILE A 32 -12.18 21.33 -5.30
N ILE A 33 -12.44 20.80 -6.49
CA ILE A 33 -13.55 21.22 -7.35
C ILE A 33 -14.88 21.01 -6.63
N THR A 34 -15.10 19.82 -6.07
CA THR A 34 -16.36 19.48 -5.40
C THR A 34 -16.57 20.36 -4.17
N GLY A 35 -15.52 20.63 -3.37
CA GLY A 35 -15.59 21.52 -2.21
C GLY A 35 -15.95 22.95 -2.56
N LEU A 36 -15.40 23.49 -3.66
CA LEU A 36 -15.75 24.83 -4.16
C LEU A 36 -17.20 24.89 -4.66
N PHE A 37 -17.66 23.88 -5.42
CA PHE A 37 -19.04 23.82 -5.90
C PHE A 37 -20.07 23.63 -4.77
N LEU A 38 -19.68 23.02 -3.65
CA LEU A 38 -20.49 22.92 -2.43
C LEU A 38 -20.62 24.25 -1.68
N GLY A 39 -19.96 25.33 -2.14
CA GLY A 39 -20.00 26.65 -1.52
C GLY A 39 -19.08 26.79 -0.30
N MET A 40 -18.12 25.88 -0.12
CA MET A 40 -17.13 26.03 0.96
C MET A 40 -16.17 27.19 0.64
N PRO A 41 -15.83 28.05 1.63
CA PRO A 41 -14.75 29.01 1.49
C PRO A 41 -13.46 28.30 1.08
N ALA A 42 -12.70 28.87 0.14
CA ALA A 42 -11.47 28.26 -0.37
C ALA A 42 -10.48 27.87 0.75
N ALA A 43 -10.38 28.69 1.79
CA ALA A 43 -9.57 28.38 2.97
C ALA A 43 -10.03 27.09 3.68
N LYS A 44 -11.35 26.87 3.83
CA LYS A 44 -11.90 25.65 4.43
C LYS A 44 -11.66 24.42 3.57
N VAL A 45 -11.77 24.54 2.24
CA VAL A 45 -11.47 23.44 1.31
C VAL A 45 -10.02 22.99 1.48
N MET A 46 -9.07 23.93 1.50
CA MET A 46 -7.66 23.60 1.69
C MET A 46 -7.40 22.95 3.04
N THR A 47 -8.02 23.42 4.12
CA THR A 47 -7.89 22.78 5.44
C THR A 47 -8.47 21.37 5.47
N SER A 48 -9.61 21.12 4.81
CA SER A 48 -10.22 19.78 4.75
C SER A 48 -9.38 18.80 3.94
N VAL A 49 -8.83 19.23 2.81
CA VAL A 49 -7.92 18.42 1.99
C VAL A 49 -6.65 18.08 2.78
N SER A 50 -6.02 19.09 3.41
CA SER A 50 -4.83 18.89 4.22
C SER A 50 -5.09 18.00 5.44
N ALA A 51 -6.24 18.14 6.10
CA ALA A 51 -6.64 17.28 7.22
C ALA A 51 -6.89 15.83 6.78
N GLY A 52 -7.53 15.62 5.62
CA GLY A 52 -7.74 14.29 5.06
C GLY A 52 -6.41 13.58 4.78
N ILE A 53 -5.51 14.25 4.06
CA ILE A 53 -4.16 13.75 3.77
C ILE A 53 -3.38 13.53 5.07
N GLY A 54 -3.44 14.47 6.00
CA GLY A 54 -2.74 14.43 7.29
C GLY A 54 -3.19 13.27 8.18
N ASN A 55 -4.49 12.97 8.24
CA ASN A 55 -5.00 11.81 8.98
C ASN A 55 -4.52 10.49 8.37
N THR A 56 -4.53 10.38 7.03
CA THR A 56 -4.03 9.18 6.36
C THR A 56 -2.52 9.02 6.57
N LEU A 57 -1.73 10.06 6.32
CA LEU A 57 -0.28 10.03 6.48
C LEU A 57 0.15 9.88 7.94
N GLY A 58 -0.53 10.52 8.89
CA GLY A 58 -0.16 10.51 10.31
C GLY A 58 -0.13 9.10 10.89
N SER A 59 -1.09 8.25 10.52
CA SER A 59 -1.12 6.84 10.96
C SER A 59 0.00 5.98 10.38
N MET A 60 0.62 6.39 9.26
CA MET A 60 1.56 5.57 8.49
C MET A 60 2.97 6.12 8.46
N VAL A 61 3.16 7.42 8.71
CA VAL A 61 4.43 8.15 8.52
C VAL A 61 5.59 7.48 9.25
N MET A 62 5.38 7.03 10.49
CA MET A 62 6.43 6.37 11.27
C MET A 62 6.85 5.05 10.64
N VAL A 63 5.88 4.22 10.23
CA VAL A 63 6.18 2.93 9.61
C VAL A 63 6.80 3.10 8.23
N LEU A 64 6.37 4.10 7.46
CA LEU A 64 6.97 4.43 6.17
C LEU A 64 8.42 4.87 6.33
N ALA A 65 8.70 5.77 7.27
CA ALA A 65 10.05 6.28 7.53
C ALA A 65 10.98 5.19 8.04
N LEU A 66 10.56 4.46 9.08
CA LEU A 66 11.33 3.34 9.64
C LEU A 66 11.50 2.21 8.63
N GLY A 67 10.45 1.89 7.87
CA GLY A 67 10.46 0.86 6.83
C GLY A 67 11.40 1.21 5.67
N ALA A 68 11.42 2.47 5.23
CA ALA A 68 12.38 2.95 4.23
C ALA A 68 13.82 2.88 4.74
N MET A 69 14.08 3.31 5.98
CA MET A 69 15.41 3.20 6.60
C MET A 69 15.86 1.74 6.73
N MET A 70 15.01 0.86 7.26
CA MET A 70 15.30 -0.58 7.36
C MET A 70 15.51 -1.22 6.00
N GLY A 71 14.68 -0.86 5.02
CA GLY A 71 14.82 -1.32 3.64
C GLY A 71 16.19 -0.98 3.06
N LYS A 72 16.64 0.26 3.28
CA LYS A 72 17.96 0.71 2.81
C LYS A 72 19.10 0.00 3.53
N LEU A 73 19.00 -0.16 4.84
CA LEU A 73 19.98 -0.93 5.62
C LEU A 73 20.08 -2.40 5.17
N ILE A 74 18.95 -3.04 4.83
CA ILE A 74 18.92 -4.43 4.32
C ILE A 74 19.57 -4.54 2.94
N GLU A 75 19.33 -3.54 2.07
CA GLU A 75 19.95 -3.43 0.75
C GLU A 75 21.47 -3.27 0.87
N ASP A 76 21.92 -2.31 1.67
CA ASP A 76 23.33 -1.93 1.79
C ASP A 76 24.16 -2.96 2.57
N SER A 77 23.59 -3.58 3.61
CA SER A 77 24.28 -4.62 4.39
C SER A 77 24.44 -5.96 3.65
N GLY A 78 23.76 -6.15 2.52
CA GLY A 78 23.70 -7.43 1.84
C GLY A 78 22.94 -8.52 2.60
N SER A 79 22.32 -8.19 3.75
CA SER A 79 21.47 -9.10 4.54
C SER A 79 20.33 -9.66 3.69
N ALA A 80 19.83 -8.86 2.75
CA ALA A 80 18.96 -9.24 1.65
C ALA A 80 19.36 -10.57 0.98
N LYS A 81 20.62 -10.70 0.57
CA LYS A 81 21.13 -11.90 -0.12
C LYS A 81 21.14 -13.12 0.79
N LYS A 82 21.42 -12.93 2.08
CA LYS A 82 21.41 -14.00 3.08
C LYS A 82 19.99 -14.51 3.34
N ILE A 83 19.00 -13.61 3.45
CA ILE A 83 17.58 -13.98 3.57
C ILE A 83 17.15 -14.80 2.35
N VAL A 84 17.49 -14.35 1.15
CA VAL A 84 17.21 -15.07 -0.10
C VAL A 84 17.86 -16.45 -0.12
N PHE A 85 19.13 -16.56 0.26
CA PHE A 85 19.85 -17.83 0.28
C PHE A 85 19.21 -18.84 1.23
N VAL A 86 18.79 -18.39 2.42
CA VAL A 86 18.05 -19.22 3.38
C VAL A 86 16.72 -19.67 2.80
N LEU A 87 15.95 -18.76 2.19
CA LEU A 87 14.66 -19.09 1.55
C LEU A 87 14.83 -20.10 0.39
N ILE A 88 15.86 -19.94 -0.45
CA ILE A 88 16.18 -20.90 -1.53
C ILE A 88 16.58 -22.25 -0.95
N LYS A 89 17.34 -22.29 0.14
CA LYS A 89 17.77 -23.54 0.77
C LYS A 89 16.60 -24.31 1.38
N LEU A 90 15.63 -23.60 1.96
CA LEU A 90 14.44 -24.20 2.58
C LEU A 90 13.38 -24.64 1.56
N PHE A 91 13.05 -23.79 0.59
CA PHE A 91 11.93 -24.03 -0.33
C PHE A 91 12.37 -24.52 -1.72
N GLY A 92 13.61 -24.25 -2.12
CA GLY A 92 14.11 -24.47 -3.47
C GLY A 92 13.85 -23.28 -4.40
N ARG A 93 14.71 -23.11 -5.41
CA ARG A 93 14.65 -21.97 -6.35
C ARG A 93 13.33 -21.90 -7.13
N ARG A 94 12.71 -23.04 -7.41
CA ARG A 94 11.43 -23.15 -8.13
C ARG A 94 10.22 -22.71 -7.28
N ASN A 95 10.33 -22.77 -5.95
CA ASN A 95 9.24 -22.49 -5.02
C ASN A 95 9.43 -21.17 -4.24
N ILE A 96 10.27 -20.27 -4.73
CA ILE A 96 10.49 -18.95 -4.12
C ILE A 96 9.18 -18.19 -3.91
N GLN A 97 8.20 -18.34 -4.82
CA GLN A 97 6.90 -17.69 -4.69
C GLN A 97 6.15 -18.17 -3.44
N TRP A 98 6.21 -19.46 -3.11
CA TRP A 98 5.60 -19.99 -1.88
C TRP A 98 6.28 -19.46 -0.62
N ALA A 99 7.60 -19.36 -0.64
CA ALA A 99 8.37 -18.81 0.47
C ALA A 99 7.99 -17.34 0.74
N VAL A 100 7.86 -16.56 -0.32
CA VAL A 100 7.46 -15.14 -0.27
C VAL A 100 6.00 -14.97 0.14
N LEU A 101 5.11 -15.84 -0.34
CA LEU A 101 3.69 -15.84 0.00
C LEU A 101 3.50 -16.15 1.49
N LEU A 102 4.17 -17.19 2.02
CA LEU A 102 4.14 -17.50 3.46
C LEU A 102 4.73 -16.38 4.31
N THR A 103 5.82 -15.77 3.86
CA THR A 103 6.42 -14.62 4.55
C THR A 103 5.44 -13.45 4.59
N GLY A 104 4.78 -13.13 3.47
CA GLY A 104 3.75 -12.10 3.41
C GLY A 104 2.54 -12.41 4.29
N LEU A 105 2.13 -13.68 4.37
CA LEU A 105 1.03 -14.13 5.22
C LEU A 105 1.35 -13.91 6.70
N LEU A 106 2.51 -14.38 7.16
CA LEU A 106 2.97 -14.28 8.55
C LEU A 106 3.15 -12.82 8.98
N VAL A 107 3.77 -12.01 8.12
CA VAL A 107 4.02 -10.60 8.39
C VAL A 107 2.71 -9.80 8.32
N GLY A 108 1.74 -10.21 7.51
CA GLY A 108 0.44 -9.55 7.40
C GLY A 108 -0.48 -9.70 8.62
N ILE A 109 -0.23 -10.67 9.52
CA ILE A 109 -1.08 -10.90 10.70
C ILE A 109 -0.99 -9.70 11.67
N PRO A 110 0.22 -9.28 12.11
CA PRO A 110 0.35 -8.13 13.01
C PRO A 110 0.27 -6.77 12.29
N LEU A 111 0.52 -6.71 10.98
CA LEU A 111 0.68 -5.44 10.26
C LEU A 111 -0.59 -5.04 9.50
N PHE A 112 -0.93 -3.75 9.54
CA PHE A 112 -1.90 -3.16 8.61
C PHE A 112 -1.40 -3.26 7.17
N TYR A 113 -2.31 -3.41 6.21
CA TYR A 113 -1.95 -3.60 4.79
C TYR A 113 -0.95 -2.56 4.29
N ASN A 114 -1.25 -1.26 4.47
CA ASN A 114 -0.38 -0.19 3.98
C ASN A 114 1.00 -0.19 4.67
N ALA A 115 1.03 -0.44 5.99
CA ALA A 115 2.26 -0.51 6.78
C ALA A 115 3.12 -1.72 6.37
N GLY A 116 2.52 -2.91 6.34
CA GLY A 116 3.19 -4.16 5.99
C GLY A 116 3.68 -4.16 4.54
N PHE A 117 2.90 -3.62 3.61
CA PHE A 117 3.30 -3.50 2.21
C PHE A 117 4.60 -2.69 2.07
N VAL A 118 4.68 -1.51 2.70
CA VAL A 118 5.90 -0.68 2.58
C VAL A 118 7.11 -1.31 3.24
N VAL A 119 6.95 -1.98 4.38
CA VAL A 119 8.05 -2.69 5.04
C VAL A 119 8.58 -3.85 4.19
N LEU A 120 7.72 -4.47 3.39
CA LEU A 120 8.08 -5.65 2.60
C LEU A 120 8.54 -5.34 1.16
N ILE A 121 8.24 -4.15 0.61
CA ILE A 121 8.75 -3.74 -0.71
C ILE A 121 10.28 -3.88 -0.85
N PRO A 122 11.11 -3.44 0.12
CA PRO A 122 12.56 -3.62 0.05
C PRO A 122 12.95 -5.10 -0.03
N LEU A 123 12.24 -5.97 0.69
CA LEU A 123 12.45 -7.42 0.64
C LEU A 123 12.12 -7.97 -0.75
N VAL A 124 11.04 -7.51 -1.39
CA VAL A 124 10.71 -7.90 -2.78
C VAL A 124 11.85 -7.53 -3.73
N PHE A 125 12.36 -6.29 -3.64
CA PHE A 125 13.45 -5.84 -4.51
C PHE A 125 14.75 -6.58 -4.24
N ALA A 126 15.07 -6.83 -2.97
CA ALA A 126 16.19 -7.67 -2.56
C ALA A 126 16.11 -9.08 -3.16
N ILE A 127 14.95 -9.73 -3.07
CA ILE A 127 14.74 -11.08 -3.60
C ILE A 127 14.80 -11.08 -5.12
N ALA A 128 14.13 -10.15 -5.79
CA ALA A 128 14.15 -10.04 -7.25
C ALA A 128 15.59 -9.82 -7.78
N SER A 129 16.34 -8.93 -7.14
CA SER A 129 17.73 -8.63 -7.49
C SER A 129 18.66 -9.82 -7.27
N ALA A 130 18.52 -10.54 -6.15
CA ALA A 130 19.37 -11.69 -5.84
C ALA A 130 19.03 -12.96 -6.64
N THR A 131 17.77 -13.15 -7.05
CA THR A 131 17.32 -14.36 -7.76
C THR A 131 17.34 -14.20 -9.29
N GLY A 132 17.37 -12.96 -9.77
CA GLY A 132 17.22 -12.60 -11.18
C GLY A 132 15.78 -12.69 -11.69
N LEU A 133 14.80 -12.86 -10.80
CA LEU A 133 13.39 -12.96 -11.17
C LEU A 133 12.76 -11.57 -11.39
N PRO A 134 11.72 -11.47 -12.24
CA PRO A 134 10.99 -10.21 -12.41
C PRO A 134 10.41 -9.71 -11.08
N LYS A 135 10.50 -8.40 -10.83
CA LYS A 135 10.03 -7.76 -9.58
C LYS A 135 8.55 -8.07 -9.31
N LEU A 136 7.72 -8.01 -10.34
CA LEU A 136 6.29 -8.34 -10.28
C LEU A 136 6.04 -9.82 -9.94
N TYR A 137 6.91 -10.72 -10.40
CA TYR A 137 6.79 -12.16 -10.16
C TYR A 137 6.94 -12.52 -8.67
N VAL A 138 7.67 -11.70 -7.93
CA VAL A 138 7.88 -11.81 -6.47
C VAL A 138 6.88 -10.93 -5.72
N GLY A 139 6.59 -9.73 -6.23
CA GLY A 139 5.72 -8.76 -5.56
C GLY A 139 4.24 -9.13 -5.55
N ILE A 140 3.72 -9.73 -6.63
CA ILE A 140 2.30 -10.10 -6.71
C ILE A 140 1.90 -11.15 -5.66
N PRO A 141 2.63 -12.28 -5.48
CA PRO A 141 2.32 -13.24 -4.43
C PRO A 141 2.33 -12.64 -3.02
N MET A 142 3.28 -11.72 -2.77
CA MET A 142 3.37 -11.03 -1.49
C MET A 142 2.19 -10.08 -1.25
N ALA A 143 1.85 -9.27 -2.25
CA ALA A 143 0.70 -8.37 -2.18
C ALA A 143 -0.60 -9.16 -1.97
N ALA A 144 -0.77 -10.26 -2.70
CA ALA A 144 -1.92 -11.15 -2.53
C ALA A 144 -2.00 -11.73 -1.12
N ALA A 145 -0.88 -12.23 -0.57
CA ALA A 145 -0.84 -12.74 0.81
C ALA A 145 -1.22 -11.67 1.84
N LEU A 146 -0.64 -10.46 1.72
CA LEU A 146 -0.98 -9.32 2.59
C LEU A 146 -2.44 -8.92 2.47
N SER A 147 -2.99 -8.87 1.26
CA SER A 147 -4.41 -8.55 1.04
C SER A 147 -5.33 -9.58 1.68
N VAL A 148 -5.01 -10.87 1.56
CA VAL A 148 -5.79 -11.94 2.18
C VAL A 148 -5.70 -11.85 3.70
N THR A 149 -4.50 -11.68 4.27
CA THR A 149 -4.36 -11.56 5.73
C THR A 149 -5.08 -10.34 6.28
N HIS A 150 -5.01 -9.20 5.59
CA HIS A 150 -5.70 -7.99 6.01
C HIS A 150 -7.23 -8.12 5.94
N GLY A 151 -7.74 -8.79 4.89
CA GLY A 151 -9.17 -8.93 4.65
C GLY A 151 -9.86 -10.05 5.41
N PHE A 152 -9.14 -11.12 5.78
CA PHE A 152 -9.73 -12.37 6.26
C PHE A 152 -9.22 -12.87 7.63
N LEU A 153 -8.07 -12.40 8.13
CA LEU A 153 -7.55 -12.86 9.43
C LEU A 153 -7.83 -11.86 10.57
N PRO A 154 -8.36 -12.31 11.72
CA PRO A 154 -8.30 -11.54 12.98
C PRO A 154 -6.83 -11.32 13.33
N PRO A 155 -6.35 -10.08 13.58
CA PRO A 155 -6.95 -8.99 14.37
C PRO A 155 -7.50 -7.79 13.57
N HIS A 156 -7.69 -7.90 12.24
CA HIS A 156 -8.14 -6.75 11.46
C HIS A 156 -9.63 -6.42 11.69
N PRO A 157 -10.03 -5.13 11.64
CA PRO A 157 -11.38 -4.71 12.01
C PRO A 157 -12.50 -5.40 11.21
N GLY A 158 -12.25 -5.74 9.94
CA GLY A 158 -13.22 -6.45 9.09
C GLY A 158 -13.56 -7.86 9.62
N PRO A 159 -12.56 -8.76 9.71
CA PRO A 159 -12.76 -10.10 10.28
C PRO A 159 -13.27 -10.10 11.73
N VAL A 160 -12.78 -9.16 12.56
CA VAL A 160 -13.15 -9.07 13.98
C VAL A 160 -14.58 -8.57 14.17
N ALA A 161 -15.12 -7.75 13.26
CA ALA A 161 -16.50 -7.28 13.33
C ALA A 161 -17.55 -8.35 12.95
N LEU A 162 -17.12 -9.45 12.30
CA LEU A 162 -17.97 -10.56 11.89
C LEU A 162 -17.93 -11.77 12.86
N ALA A 163 -16.96 -11.79 13.78
CA ALA A 163 -16.77 -12.83 14.79
C ALA A 163 -17.39 -12.44 16.13
#